data_AF-A0A7S3PCH2-F1
#
_entry.id   AF-A0A7S3PCH2-F1
#
_cell.length_a   1.000
_cell.length_b   1.000
_cell.length_c   1.000
_cell.angle_alpha   90.00
_cell.angle_beta   90.00
_cell.angle_gamma   90.00
#
_symmetry.space_group_name_H-M   'P 1'
#
loop_
_entity.id
_entity.type
_entity.pdbx_description
1 polymer ?
#
loop_
_entity_poly.entity_id
_entity_poly.type
_entity_poly.pdbx_seq_one_letter_code
_entity_poly.pdbx_strand_id
1 'polypeptide(L)'
;DRVGRQALLYRDEPDEETPSLTGMTLCEQIVYLHKLNFADAGIPQRRYLGVLKLCLEETEVYNDRVLMAALDHMSGTFLVGSESLPLAFMRTCILVLTMHESLHSWIAQSLLPRLVDGKIYDDPRQWEGWMRCAHYLEKSEDQGVRVEDAISKL
;
A
#
# COMPACT_ATOMS: atom_id res chain seq x y z
N ASP A 1 -2.96 25.89 -1.63
CA ASP A 1 -2.77 25.36 -0.27
C ASP A 1 -1.42 24.72 -0.03
N ARG A 2 -0.64 25.28 0.90
CA ARG A 2 0.66 24.74 1.33
C ARG A 2 0.51 23.50 2.22
N VAL A 3 -0.59 23.43 2.98
CA VAL A 3 -0.92 22.35 3.93
C VAL A 3 -1.17 21.03 3.22
N GLY A 4 -1.92 21.03 2.10
CA GLY A 4 -2.19 19.81 1.33
C GLY A 4 -0.96 19.20 0.66
N ARG A 5 0.04 20.01 0.27
CA ARG A 5 1.32 19.49 -0.27
C ARG A 5 2.18 18.86 0.81
N GLN A 6 2.13 19.39 2.03
CA GLN A 6 2.94 18.89 3.13
C GLN A 6 2.39 17.59 3.73
N ALA A 7 1.07 17.34 3.59
CA ALA A 7 0.43 16.09 3.99
C ALA A 7 0.77 14.88 3.10
N LEU A 8 1.37 15.09 1.93
CA LEU A 8 1.72 14.02 0.97
C LEU A 8 3.20 13.61 1.04
N LEU A 9 4.04 14.40 1.71
CA LEU A 9 5.45 14.10 1.85
C LEU A 9 5.65 13.18 3.05
N TYR A 10 6.22 12.01 2.82
CA TYR A 10 6.74 11.16 3.90
C TYR A 10 8.04 11.79 4.42
N ARG A 11 8.15 12.01 5.72
CA ARG A 11 9.37 12.44 6.38
C ARG A 11 10.18 11.22 6.79
N ASP A 12 11.49 11.27 6.56
CA ASP A 12 12.38 10.14 6.84
C ASP A 12 12.65 9.93 8.35
N GLU A 13 12.46 10.95 9.20
CA GLU A 13 12.73 10.85 10.64
C GLU A 13 11.48 11.07 11.50
N PRO A 14 11.01 10.03 12.21
CA PRO A 14 10.02 10.20 13.28
C PRO A 14 10.67 10.94 14.46
N ASP A 15 9.91 11.81 15.13
CA ASP A 15 10.36 12.44 16.37
C ASP A 15 10.47 11.38 17.48
N GLU A 16 11.72 11.00 17.83
CA GLU A 16 12.01 10.01 18.87
C GLU A 16 11.62 10.49 20.28
N GLU A 17 11.55 11.81 20.51
CA GLU A 17 11.23 12.39 21.82
C GLU A 17 9.71 12.43 22.06
N THR A 18 8.90 12.50 21.00
CA THR A 18 7.45 12.38 21.12
C THR A 18 6.88 11.33 20.15
N PRO A 19 6.67 10.06 20.61
CA PRO A 19 6.00 9.01 19.82
C PRO A 19 4.47 9.26 19.74
N SER A 20 4.08 10.52 19.58
CA SER A 20 2.71 10.99 19.45
C SER A 20 2.31 10.96 17.98
N LEU A 21 1.02 10.71 17.71
CA LEU A 21 0.47 10.87 16.35
C LEU A 21 0.48 12.34 15.89
N THR A 22 0.79 13.27 16.79
CA THR A 22 0.79 14.71 16.55
C THR A 22 1.89 15.09 15.57
N GLY A 23 1.51 15.62 14.41
CA GLY A 23 2.45 16.07 13.39
C GLY A 23 2.77 15.05 12.30
N MET A 24 2.25 13.81 12.41
CA MET A 24 2.35 12.83 11.33
C MET A 24 1.40 13.13 10.18
N THR A 25 1.91 13.01 8.96
CA THR A 25 1.12 13.09 7.73
C THR A 25 0.22 11.87 7.59
N LEU A 26 -0.84 11.98 6.77
CA LEU A 26 -1.73 10.84 6.53
C LEU A 26 -1.01 9.67 5.84
N CYS A 27 -0.03 9.98 4.99
CA CYS A 27 0.87 8.98 4.39
C CYS A 27 1.64 8.22 5.48
N GLU A 28 2.30 8.97 6.40
CA GLU A 28 3.03 8.39 7.53
C GLU A 28 2.13 7.55 8.43
N GLN A 29 0.89 7.98 8.69
CA GLN A 29 -0.06 7.20 9.47
C GLN A 29 -0.36 5.85 8.82
N ILE A 30 -0.58 5.81 7.50
CA ILE A 30 -0.79 4.53 6.78
C ILE A 30 0.44 3.65 6.85
N VAL A 31 1.64 4.19 6.60
CA VAL A 31 2.90 3.43 6.67
C VAL A 31 3.13 2.90 8.09
N TYR A 32 2.94 3.75 9.11
CA TYR A 32 3.09 3.39 10.51
C TYR A 32 2.14 2.26 10.90
N LEU A 33 0.85 2.34 10.50
CA LEU A 33 -0.12 1.26 10.71
C LEU A 33 0.33 -0.07 10.08
N HIS A 34 1.09 -0.04 8.98
CA HIS A 34 1.63 -1.24 8.35
C HIS A 34 2.91 -1.79 9.03
N LYS A 35 3.68 -0.93 9.70
CA LYS A 35 4.90 -1.32 10.44
C LYS A 35 4.62 -1.76 11.88
N LEU A 36 3.45 -1.45 12.43
CA LEU A 36 3.08 -1.86 13.79
C LEU A 36 3.09 -3.38 13.96
N ASN A 37 3.86 -3.85 14.94
CA ASN A 37 3.78 -5.24 15.39
C ASN A 37 2.57 -5.41 16.33
N PHE A 38 1.41 -5.71 15.75
CA PHE A 38 0.18 -5.89 16.51
C PHE A 38 0.21 -7.09 17.47
N ALA A 39 1.08 -8.09 17.22
CA ALA A 39 1.24 -9.21 18.14
C ALA A 39 1.86 -8.72 19.47
N ASP A 40 2.89 -7.88 19.39
CA ASP A 40 3.54 -7.28 20.57
C ASP A 40 2.58 -6.35 21.32
N ALA A 41 1.69 -5.66 20.59
CA ALA A 41 0.65 -4.81 21.18
C ALA A 41 -0.55 -5.60 21.75
N GLY A 42 -0.59 -6.93 21.63
CA GLY A 42 -1.73 -7.76 22.05
C GLY A 42 -3.02 -7.50 21.25
N ILE A 43 -2.91 -6.93 20.05
CA ILE A 43 -4.04 -6.58 19.19
C ILE A 43 -4.27 -7.72 18.19
N PRO A 44 -5.47 -8.31 18.12
CA PRO A 44 -5.77 -9.35 17.14
C PRO A 44 -5.61 -8.83 15.72
N GLN A 45 -4.99 -9.63 14.84
CA GLN A 45 -4.78 -9.27 13.43
C GLN A 45 -6.07 -8.83 12.71
N ARG A 46 -7.21 -9.46 13.02
CA ARG A 46 -8.52 -9.07 12.46
C ARG A 46 -8.88 -7.62 12.77
N ARG A 47 -8.53 -7.13 13.97
CA ARG A 47 -8.83 -5.77 14.41
C ARG A 47 -7.99 -4.76 13.65
N TYR A 48 -6.70 -5.07 13.47
CA TYR A 48 -5.79 -4.31 12.61
C TYR A 48 -6.33 -4.17 11.18
N LEU A 49 -6.74 -5.28 10.56
CA LEU A 49 -7.30 -5.26 9.20
C LEU A 49 -8.61 -4.45 9.13
N GLY A 50 -9.38 -4.41 10.21
CA GLY A 50 -10.56 -3.56 10.34
C GLY A 50 -10.22 -2.08 10.36
N VAL A 51 -9.17 -1.68 11.07
CA VAL A 51 -8.70 -0.28 11.12
C VAL A 51 -8.23 0.18 9.74
N LEU A 52 -7.43 -0.63 9.04
CA LEU A 52 -7.01 -0.29 7.67
C LEU A 52 -8.21 -0.09 6.74
N LYS A 53 -9.21 -0.98 6.82
CA LYS A 53 -10.43 -0.85 6.02
C LYS A 53 -11.16 0.47 6.32
N LEU A 54 -11.32 0.82 7.60
CA LEU A 54 -11.96 2.08 8.00
C LEU A 54 -11.20 3.31 7.48
N CYS A 55 -9.86 3.30 7.51
CA CYS A 55 -9.07 4.37 6.92
C CYS A 55 -9.36 4.51 5.41
N LEU A 56 -9.36 3.40 4.68
CA LEU A 56 -9.57 3.41 3.23
C LEU A 56 -11.03 3.74 2.82
N GLU A 57 -12.01 3.55 3.72
CA GLU A 57 -13.40 3.95 3.50
C GLU A 57 -13.61 5.48 3.61
N GLU A 58 -12.73 6.19 4.32
CA GLU A 58 -12.75 7.65 4.46
C GLU A 58 -12.02 8.33 3.29
N THR A 59 -12.55 8.18 2.07
CA THR A 59 -11.89 8.59 0.81
C THR A 59 -11.57 10.08 0.71
N GLU A 60 -12.28 10.93 1.46
CA GLU A 60 -12.00 12.37 1.55
C GLU A 60 -10.72 12.67 2.36
N VAL A 61 -10.42 11.82 3.34
CA VAL A 61 -9.25 11.93 4.20
C VAL A 61 -8.08 11.16 3.58
N TYR A 62 -8.24 9.86 3.39
CA TYR A 62 -7.24 8.97 2.81
C TYR A 62 -7.47 8.84 1.30
N ASN A 63 -7.36 9.97 0.61
CA ASN A 63 -7.56 10.04 -0.84
C ASN A 63 -6.46 9.32 -1.64
N ASP A 64 -6.68 9.21 -2.95
CA ASP A 64 -5.81 8.53 -3.91
C ASP A 64 -4.33 8.91 -3.77
N ARG A 65 -4.04 10.20 -3.55
CA ARG A 65 -2.66 10.69 -3.45
C ARG A 65 -1.97 10.19 -2.19
N VAL A 66 -2.70 10.14 -1.08
CA VAL A 66 -2.19 9.65 0.21
C VAL A 66 -1.89 8.15 0.09
N LEU A 67 -2.83 7.38 -0.45
CA LEU A 67 -2.69 5.93 -0.59
C LEU A 67 -1.59 5.56 -1.58
N MET A 68 -1.53 6.24 -2.73
CA MET A 68 -0.45 6.08 -3.70
C MET A 68 0.91 6.38 -3.06
N ALA A 69 1.05 7.49 -2.33
CA ALA A 69 2.32 7.85 -1.68
C ALA A 69 2.76 6.82 -0.63
N ALA A 70 1.83 6.32 0.20
CA ALA A 70 2.14 5.32 1.22
C ALA A 70 2.52 3.97 0.62
N LEU A 71 1.77 3.49 -0.39
CA LEU A 71 2.08 2.26 -1.12
C LEU A 71 3.41 2.40 -1.87
N ASP A 72 3.66 3.57 -2.45
CA ASP A 72 4.90 3.88 -3.14
C ASP A 72 6.11 3.76 -2.22
N HIS A 73 6.08 4.46 -1.08
CA HIS A 73 7.13 4.39 -0.07
C HIS A 73 7.40 2.97 0.43
N MET A 74 6.36 2.22 0.82
CA MET A 74 6.53 0.86 1.33
C MET A 74 7.09 -0.11 0.28
N SER A 75 6.68 0.03 -0.97
CA SER A 75 7.27 -0.78 -2.05
C SER A 75 8.69 -0.34 -2.41
N GLY A 76 9.00 0.95 -2.34
CA GLY A 76 10.35 1.48 -2.59
C GLY A 76 11.37 0.95 -1.58
N THR A 77 11.03 0.95 -0.29
CA THR A 77 11.89 0.40 0.79
C THR A 77 12.10 -1.12 0.63
N PHE A 78 11.09 -1.84 0.15
CA PHE A 78 11.21 -3.25 -0.23
C PHE A 78 12.16 -3.47 -1.41
N LEU A 79 12.05 -2.67 -2.47
CA LEU A 79 12.86 -2.84 -3.69
C LEU A 79 14.35 -2.58 -3.49
N VAL A 80 14.71 -1.68 -2.56
CA VAL A 80 16.11 -1.45 -2.20
C VAL A 80 16.64 -2.45 -1.17
N GLY A 81 15.81 -3.39 -0.71
CA GLY A 81 16.17 -4.41 0.27
C GLY A 81 16.36 -3.88 1.69
N SER A 82 15.87 -2.67 1.99
CA SER A 82 15.98 -2.06 3.33
C SER A 82 14.99 -2.68 4.32
N GLU A 83 13.80 -3.03 3.86
CA GLU A 83 12.72 -3.58 4.69
C GLU A 83 11.99 -4.70 3.94
N SER A 84 11.44 -5.68 4.65
CA SER A 84 10.49 -6.63 4.07
C SER A 84 9.14 -5.96 3.80
N LEU A 85 8.44 -6.38 2.75
CA LEU A 85 7.11 -5.86 2.45
C LEU A 85 6.14 -6.12 3.63
N PRO A 86 5.38 -5.12 4.10
CA PRO A 86 4.49 -5.29 5.24
C PRO A 86 3.43 -6.38 5.02
N LEU A 87 3.05 -7.07 6.09
CA LEU A 87 2.18 -8.26 6.03
C LEU A 87 0.81 -8.00 5.41
N ALA A 88 0.25 -6.81 5.60
CA ALA A 88 -1.05 -6.43 5.02
C ALA A 88 -0.93 -5.67 3.70
N PHE A 89 0.27 -5.45 3.16
CA PHE A 89 0.50 -4.63 1.98
C PHE A 89 -0.40 -5.03 0.81
N MET A 90 -0.36 -6.29 0.38
CA MET A 90 -1.19 -6.74 -0.74
C MET A 90 -2.69 -6.70 -0.43
N ARG A 91 -3.08 -6.88 0.85
CA ARG A 91 -4.48 -6.74 1.25
C ARG A 91 -4.95 -5.29 1.12
N THR A 92 -4.09 -4.33 1.46
CA THR A 92 -4.34 -2.91 1.23
C THR A 92 -4.46 -2.62 -0.25
N CYS A 93 -3.59 -3.15 -1.11
CA CYS A 93 -3.73 -3.03 -2.56
C CYS A 93 -5.09 -3.55 -3.08
N ILE A 94 -5.56 -4.69 -2.58
CA ILE A 94 -6.89 -5.23 -2.94
C ILE A 94 -7.99 -4.26 -2.50
N LEU A 95 -7.94 -3.71 -1.28
CA LEU A 95 -8.92 -2.73 -0.80
C LEU A 95 -8.90 -1.45 -1.64
N VAL A 96 -7.71 -0.94 -1.97
CA VAL A 96 -7.54 0.23 -2.84
C VAL A 96 -8.18 -0.04 -4.20
N LEU A 97 -7.96 -1.21 -4.81
CA LEU A 97 -8.61 -1.56 -6.08
C LEU A 97 -10.15 -1.58 -5.99
N THR A 98 -10.71 -1.91 -4.83
CA THR A 98 -12.18 -1.91 -4.64
C THR A 98 -12.78 -0.53 -4.35
N MET A 99 -11.99 0.46 -3.94
CA MET A 99 -12.48 1.75 -3.45
C MET A 99 -11.96 2.95 -4.25
N HIS A 100 -10.85 2.81 -4.97
CA HIS A 100 -10.13 3.88 -5.66
C HIS A 100 -9.82 3.50 -7.11
N GLU A 101 -10.83 3.57 -7.98
CA GLU A 101 -10.74 3.22 -9.40
C GLU A 101 -9.67 4.02 -10.16
N SER A 102 -9.48 5.29 -9.78
CA SER A 102 -8.45 6.18 -10.31
C SER A 102 -7.02 5.65 -10.17
N LEU A 103 -6.77 4.75 -9.20
CA LEU A 103 -5.45 4.16 -8.96
C LEU A 103 -5.20 2.88 -9.76
N HIS A 104 -6.20 2.33 -10.45
CA HIS A 104 -6.06 1.06 -11.20
C HIS A 104 -4.91 1.10 -12.19
N SER A 105 -4.84 2.17 -13.00
CA SER A 105 -3.78 2.34 -14.02
C SER A 105 -2.39 2.36 -13.39
N TRP A 106 -2.20 3.13 -12.31
CA TRP A 106 -0.91 3.17 -11.60
C TRP A 106 -0.55 1.82 -10.97
N ILE A 107 -1.53 1.13 -10.37
CA ILE A 107 -1.30 -0.19 -9.76
C ILE A 107 -0.88 -1.19 -10.83
N ALA A 108 -1.60 -1.25 -11.96
CA ALA A 108 -1.34 -2.16 -13.06
C ALA A 108 0.01 -1.91 -13.75
N GLN A 109 0.32 -0.64 -14.05
CA GLN A 109 1.45 -0.27 -14.90
C GLN A 109 2.74 0.00 -14.13
N SER A 110 2.65 0.36 -12.85
CA SER A 110 3.80 0.78 -12.05
C SER A 110 4.00 -0.09 -10.82
N LEU A 111 2.99 -0.25 -9.95
CA LEU A 111 3.17 -0.93 -8.68
C LEU A 111 3.36 -2.44 -8.82
N LEU A 112 2.46 -3.14 -9.51
CA LEU A 112 2.55 -4.60 -9.63
C LEU A 112 3.81 -5.06 -10.38
N PRO A 113 4.22 -4.44 -11.51
CA PRO A 113 5.43 -4.84 -12.23
C PRO A 113 6.68 -4.71 -11.37
N ARG A 114 6.87 -3.59 -10.66
CA ARG A 114 8.08 -3.42 -9.85
C ARG A 114 8.15 -4.40 -8.68
N LEU A 115 7.01 -4.83 -8.11
CA LEU A 115 7.03 -5.85 -7.05
C LEU A 115 7.59 -7.20 -7.55
N VAL A 116 7.37 -7.50 -8.84
CA VAL A 116 8.00 -8.66 -9.50
C VAL A 116 9.52 -8.48 -9.59
N ASP A 117 10.00 -7.28 -9.95
CA ASP A 117 11.43 -6.97 -9.93
C ASP A 117 12.04 -7.17 -8.53
N GLY A 118 11.28 -6.84 -7.49
CA GLY A 118 11.62 -7.10 -6.08
C GLY A 118 11.47 -8.55 -5.62
N LYS A 119 11.14 -9.49 -6.52
CA LYS A 119 10.93 -10.92 -6.23
C LYS A 119 9.85 -11.20 -5.20
N ILE A 120 8.73 -10.48 -5.29
CA ILE A 120 7.55 -10.73 -4.43
C ILE A 120 7.06 -12.20 -4.48
N TYR A 121 7.36 -12.92 -5.58
CA TYR A 121 7.06 -14.34 -5.75
C TYR A 121 7.80 -15.28 -4.79
N ASP A 122 8.87 -14.83 -4.13
CA ASP A 122 9.60 -15.62 -3.13
C ASP A 122 8.81 -15.76 -1.81
N ASP A 123 7.84 -14.86 -1.54
CA ASP A 123 6.89 -14.99 -0.44
C ASP A 123 5.52 -15.48 -0.98
N PRO A 124 5.15 -16.76 -0.74
CA PRO A 124 3.91 -17.32 -1.27
C PRO A 124 2.64 -16.55 -0.88
N ARG A 125 2.64 -15.93 0.30
CA ARG A 125 1.48 -15.19 0.80
C ARG A 125 1.35 -13.83 0.10
N GLN A 126 2.46 -13.14 -0.09
CA GLN A 126 2.46 -11.88 -0.84
C GLN A 126 2.18 -12.16 -2.33
N TRP A 127 2.72 -13.25 -2.88
CA TRP A 127 2.45 -13.69 -4.24
C TRP A 127 0.97 -13.99 -4.49
N GLU A 128 0.28 -14.67 -3.57
CA GLU A 128 -1.17 -14.88 -3.65
C GLU A 128 -1.93 -13.56 -3.69
N GLY A 129 -1.52 -12.59 -2.88
CA GLY A 129 -2.08 -11.25 -2.88
C GLY A 129 -1.87 -10.55 -4.23
N TRP A 130 -0.65 -10.64 -4.78
CA TRP A 130 -0.31 -10.07 -6.09
C TRP A 130 -1.20 -10.63 -7.19
N MET A 131 -1.35 -11.96 -7.25
CA MET A 131 -2.21 -12.62 -8.25
C MET A 131 -3.67 -12.18 -8.14
N ARG A 132 -4.18 -11.95 -6.92
CA ARG A 132 -5.54 -11.42 -6.72
C ARG A 132 -5.71 -10.00 -7.25
N CYS A 133 -4.70 -9.14 -7.09
CA CYS A 133 -4.71 -7.80 -7.68
C CYS A 133 -4.69 -7.87 -9.20
N ALA A 134 -3.81 -8.69 -9.78
CA ALA A 134 -3.72 -8.88 -11.23
C ALA A 134 -5.05 -9.38 -11.82
N HIS A 135 -5.65 -10.40 -11.21
CA HIS A 135 -6.95 -10.94 -11.63
C HIS A 135 -8.12 -9.96 -11.46
N TYR A 136 -8.07 -9.12 -10.42
CA TYR A 136 -9.06 -8.06 -10.24
C TYR A 136 -8.98 -7.06 -11.39
N LEU A 137 -7.76 -6.63 -11.72
CA LEU A 137 -7.50 -5.68 -12.79
C LEU A 137 -7.91 -6.27 -14.15
N GLU A 138 -7.55 -7.52 -14.45
CA GLU A 138 -7.97 -8.23 -15.67
C GLU A 138 -9.50 -8.27 -15.82
N LYS A 139 -10.25 -8.46 -14.72
CA LYS A 139 -11.71 -8.42 -14.77
C LYS A 139 -12.28 -7.02 -14.97
N SER A 140 -11.57 -5.99 -14.51
CA SER A 140 -11.93 -4.60 -14.78
C SER A 140 -11.54 -4.15 -16.20
N GLU A 141 -10.78 -4.96 -16.95
CA GLU A 141 -10.29 -4.65 -18.31
C GLU A 141 -11.37 -4.59 -19.41
N ASP A 142 -12.65 -4.84 -19.13
CA ASP A 142 -13.74 -4.43 -20.03
C ASP A 142 -13.73 -2.89 -20.28
N GLN A 143 -12.86 -2.13 -19.57
CA GLN A 143 -12.57 -0.70 -19.78
C GLN A 143 -11.06 -0.32 -19.98
N GLY A 144 -10.14 -1.26 -20.27
CA GLY A 144 -8.94 -0.94 -21.07
C GLY A 144 -7.53 -0.71 -20.44
N VAL A 145 -7.01 -1.57 -19.54
CA VAL A 145 -5.56 -1.57 -19.16
C VAL A 145 -5.01 -2.98 -18.89
N ARG A 146 -4.08 -3.49 -19.71
CA ARG A 146 -3.61 -4.90 -19.67
C ARG A 146 -2.48 -5.18 -18.66
N VAL A 147 -2.65 -6.17 -17.78
CA VAL A 147 -1.64 -6.64 -16.78
C VAL A 147 -0.71 -7.75 -17.33
N GLU A 148 -1.05 -8.35 -18.46
CA GLU A 148 -0.42 -9.55 -19.06
C GLU A 148 1.12 -9.45 -19.25
N ASP A 149 1.64 -8.23 -19.49
CA ASP A 149 3.07 -8.01 -19.76
C ASP A 149 4.00 -8.26 -18.56
N ALA A 150 3.47 -8.22 -17.33
CA ALA A 150 4.24 -8.49 -16.12
C ALA A 150 4.41 -10.00 -15.86
N ILE A 151 3.41 -10.81 -16.24
CA ILE A 151 3.41 -12.26 -16.00
C ILE A 151 4.28 -12.99 -17.02
N SER A 152 4.32 -12.52 -18.27
CA SER A 152 5.11 -13.15 -19.35
C SER A 152 6.63 -13.07 -19.17
N LYS A 153 7.10 -12.26 -18.20
CA LYS A 153 8.53 -12.05 -17.90
C LYS A 153 9.04 -12.84 -16.70
N LEU A 154 8.17 -13.60 -16.03
CA LEU A 154 8.49 -14.55 -14.96
C LEU A 154 8.84 -15.93 -15.55
#